data_AF-A0A0Q8PWH4-F1
#
_entry.id   AF-A0A0Q8PWH4-F1
#
_cell.length_a   1.000
_cell.length_b   1.000
_cell.length_c   1.000
_cell.angle_alpha   90.00
_cell.angle_beta   90.00
_cell.angle_gamma   90.00
#
_symmetry.space_group_name_H-M   'P 1'
#
loop_
_entity.id
_entity.type
_entity.pdbx_description
1 polymer ?
#
loop_
_entity_poly.entity_id
_entity_poly.type
_entity_poly.pdbx_seq_one_letter_code
_entity_poly.pdbx_strand_id
1 'polypeptide(L)'
;MTVATRPNGPDTEQPTVGTKGATAVAAARAAAVLEPGLDRPVGLVGARLRAATAALLLAVGAGGGWAVFGALPHTLALPAVLAHGAAPETVRADQAGALLAYQVGTGALVTQGQVVALLRTPAGEELVVRAPSGGTVTALLATPGSTLAPGAAVVALDVARLPETVRIFATSLKDAGQLTLGRTVLVPVPGLGTVEATITAADALPVRADSLDGTFTVPVPGLPAGAAPVWTAYARIPAAAGQLRGPLPLTVSVDLGARHPYQAVFGSGAGR
;
A
#
# COMPACT_ATOMS: atom_id res chain seq x y z
N MET A 1 -37.43 -89.10 96.53
CA MET A 1 -37.44 -90.51 96.10
C MET A 1 -37.75 -90.52 94.62
N THR A 2 -36.95 -90.98 93.66
CA THR A 2 -35.74 -91.84 93.61
C THR A 2 -35.18 -91.65 92.18
N VAL A 3 -34.00 -91.04 91.99
CA VAL A 3 -32.72 -91.65 91.55
C VAL A 3 -32.80 -92.70 90.42
N ALA A 4 -32.11 -92.43 89.29
CA ALA A 4 -31.13 -93.29 88.58
C ALA A 4 -30.74 -92.65 87.22
N THR A 5 -29.63 -91.91 87.06
CA THR A 5 -28.22 -92.27 86.79
C THR A 5 -27.92 -92.99 85.46
N ARG A 6 -27.19 -92.31 84.53
CA ARG A 6 -26.02 -92.74 83.67
C ARG A 6 -25.96 -92.03 82.28
N PRO A 7 -24.82 -91.98 81.54
CA PRO A 7 -23.59 -91.22 81.84
C PRO A 7 -22.87 -90.56 80.61
N ASN A 8 -21.84 -89.76 80.90
CA ASN A 8 -20.54 -89.55 80.21
C ASN A 8 -20.39 -89.36 78.67
N GLY A 9 -19.74 -88.23 78.33
CA GLY A 9 -18.69 -88.14 77.28
C GLY A 9 -18.85 -86.97 76.28
N PRO A 10 -17.76 -86.46 75.68
CA PRO A 10 -16.85 -85.50 76.30
C PRO A 10 -16.72 -84.16 75.53
N ASP A 11 -16.02 -83.22 76.16
CA ASP A 11 -15.58 -81.91 75.66
C ASP A 11 -14.97 -81.95 74.25
N THR A 12 -15.26 -80.93 73.44
CA THR A 12 -14.36 -80.52 72.37
C THR A 12 -14.44 -79.02 72.09
N GLU A 13 -13.41 -78.36 72.62
CA GLU A 13 -12.69 -77.18 72.16
C GLU A 13 -13.12 -76.49 70.86
N GLN A 14 -13.22 -75.15 70.97
CA GLN A 14 -13.18 -74.19 69.87
C GLN A 14 -11.85 -74.28 69.11
N PRO A 15 -11.85 -74.44 67.77
CA PRO A 15 -10.67 -74.25 66.97
C PRO A 15 -10.44 -72.78 66.63
N THR A 16 -9.25 -72.35 66.99
CA THR A 16 -8.57 -71.11 66.65
C THR A 16 -8.31 -70.98 65.14
N VAL A 17 -8.68 -69.81 64.63
CA VAL A 17 -8.02 -68.98 63.59
C VAL A 17 -6.98 -69.67 62.67
N GLY A 18 -7.42 -70.00 61.45
CA GLY A 18 -6.55 -70.33 60.32
C GLY A 18 -6.16 -69.09 59.49
N THR A 19 -5.19 -68.31 59.97
CA THR A 19 -4.63 -67.08 59.35
C THR A 19 -3.72 -67.35 58.14
N LYS A 20 -4.11 -68.22 57.19
CA LYS A 20 -3.30 -68.50 55.98
C LYS A 20 -4.04 -68.35 54.65
N GLY A 21 -5.38 -68.41 54.63
CA GLY A 21 -6.17 -68.17 53.41
C GLY A 21 -6.42 -66.69 53.12
N ALA A 22 -6.58 -65.87 54.16
CA ALA A 22 -6.86 -64.44 54.04
C ALA A 22 -5.65 -63.64 53.52
N THR A 23 -4.43 -64.07 53.83
CA THR A 23 -3.19 -63.43 53.38
C THR A 23 -2.88 -63.70 51.91
N ALA A 24 -3.23 -64.87 51.37
CA ALA A 24 -3.04 -65.16 49.94
C ALA A 24 -4.04 -64.41 49.05
N VAL A 25 -5.30 -64.26 49.48
CA VAL A 25 -6.31 -63.47 48.77
C VAL A 25 -6.07 -61.96 48.94
N ALA A 26 -5.55 -61.51 50.09
CA ALA A 26 -5.12 -60.12 50.30
C ALA A 26 -3.83 -59.79 49.52
N ALA A 27 -2.86 -60.71 49.42
CA ALA A 27 -1.66 -60.53 48.61
C ALA A 27 -1.96 -60.58 47.11
N ALA A 28 -2.89 -61.43 46.66
CA ALA A 28 -3.37 -61.44 45.28
C ALA A 28 -4.20 -60.18 44.93
N ARG A 29 -4.97 -59.63 45.88
CA ARG A 29 -5.62 -58.32 45.70
C ARG A 29 -4.65 -57.14 45.77
N ALA A 30 -3.56 -57.23 46.53
CA ALA A 30 -2.51 -56.21 46.58
C ALA A 30 -1.61 -56.25 45.33
N ALA A 31 -1.38 -57.42 44.74
CA ALA A 31 -0.64 -57.58 43.47
C ALA A 31 -1.50 -57.26 42.23
N ALA A 32 -2.83 -57.28 42.35
CA ALA A 32 -3.76 -56.84 41.30
C ALA A 32 -3.97 -55.31 41.27
N VAL A 33 -3.41 -54.56 42.23
CA VAL A 33 -3.21 -53.12 42.12
C VAL A 33 -1.90 -52.87 41.36
N LEU A 34 -1.83 -53.39 40.14
CA LEU A 34 -0.85 -52.98 39.16
C LEU A 34 -1.20 -51.54 38.77
N GLU A 35 -0.41 -50.62 39.31
CA GLU A 35 -0.26 -49.21 38.95
C GLU A 35 -1.49 -48.51 38.33
N PRO A 36 -2.27 -47.76 39.13
CA PRO A 36 -3.32 -46.83 38.65
C PRO A 36 -2.80 -45.65 37.81
N GLY A 37 -1.57 -45.71 37.29
CA GLY A 37 -0.85 -44.60 36.66
C GLY A 37 -0.63 -44.74 35.15
N LEU A 38 -0.77 -45.94 34.56
CA LEU A 38 -0.37 -46.20 33.17
C LEU A 38 -1.45 -45.87 32.12
N ASP A 39 -2.73 -45.80 32.47
CA ASP A 39 -3.79 -45.39 31.54
C ASP A 39 -3.97 -43.86 31.46
N ARG A 40 -3.47 -43.13 32.47
CA ARG A 40 -3.54 -41.67 32.55
C ARG A 40 -2.73 -40.93 31.47
N PRO A 41 -1.52 -41.37 31.06
CA PRO A 41 -0.81 -40.74 29.94
C PRO A 41 -1.50 -40.95 28.60
N VAL A 42 -2.19 -42.07 28.36
CA VAL A 42 -2.86 -42.35 27.08
C VAL A 42 -4.06 -41.40 26.86
N GLY A 43 -4.82 -41.11 27.92
CA GLY A 43 -5.92 -40.14 27.87
C GLY A 43 -5.45 -38.69 27.63
N LEU A 44 -4.32 -38.28 28.24
CA LEU A 44 -3.75 -36.95 28.06
C LEU A 44 -3.12 -36.77 26.67
N VAL A 45 -2.43 -37.79 26.15
CA VAL A 45 -1.92 -37.80 24.78
C VAL A 45 -3.08 -37.78 23.78
N GLY A 46 -4.14 -38.56 24.02
CA GLY A 46 -5.34 -38.56 23.18
C GLY A 46 -6.09 -37.23 23.17
N ALA A 47 -6.24 -36.57 24.32
CA ALA A 47 -6.86 -35.25 24.42
C ALA A 47 -6.03 -34.15 23.74
N ARG A 48 -4.70 -34.15 23.94
CA ARG A 48 -3.78 -33.21 23.28
C ARG A 48 -3.73 -33.42 21.76
N LEU A 49 -3.73 -34.67 21.31
CA LEU A 49 -3.74 -35.01 19.89
C LEU A 49 -5.05 -34.55 19.23
N ARG A 50 -6.21 -34.80 19.87
CA ARG A 50 -7.51 -34.30 19.39
C ARG A 50 -7.56 -32.78 19.33
N ALA A 51 -7.06 -32.09 20.35
CA ALA A 51 -6.98 -30.64 20.36
C ALA A 51 -6.08 -30.12 19.22
N ALA A 52 -4.92 -30.77 18.99
CA ALA A 52 -4.02 -30.43 17.89
C ALA A 52 -4.68 -30.64 16.52
N THR A 53 -5.39 -31.76 16.32
CA THR A 53 -6.15 -32.01 15.09
C THR A 53 -7.26 -30.99 14.87
N ALA A 54 -8.02 -30.65 15.92
CA ALA A 54 -9.07 -29.63 15.85
C ALA A 54 -8.49 -28.24 15.53
N ALA A 55 -7.38 -27.86 16.18
CA ALA A 55 -6.69 -26.60 15.90
C ALA A 55 -6.15 -26.56 14.46
N LEU A 56 -5.58 -27.66 13.97
CA LEU A 56 -5.13 -27.77 12.58
C LEU A 56 -6.29 -27.64 11.60
N LEU A 57 -7.42 -28.32 11.83
CA LEU A 57 -8.60 -28.22 10.99
C LEU A 57 -9.19 -26.81 10.99
N LEU A 58 -9.23 -26.15 12.16
CA LEU A 58 -9.66 -24.75 12.26
C LEU A 58 -8.71 -23.82 11.52
N ALA A 59 -7.39 -24.02 11.64
CA ALA A 59 -6.40 -23.21 10.93
C ALA A 59 -6.51 -23.38 9.41
N VAL A 60 -6.65 -24.62 8.92
CA VAL A 60 -6.83 -24.93 7.50
C VAL A 60 -8.18 -24.41 7.00
N GLY A 61 -9.25 -24.55 7.79
CA GLY A 61 -10.57 -24.04 7.47
C GLY A 61 -10.62 -22.51 7.43
N ALA A 62 -9.98 -21.84 8.39
CA ALA A 62 -9.86 -20.39 8.41
C ALA A 62 -9.00 -19.88 7.25
N GLY A 63 -7.86 -20.54 6.96
CA GLY A 63 -7.00 -20.23 5.83
C GLY A 63 -7.69 -20.44 4.48
N GLY A 64 -8.42 -21.55 4.32
CA GLY A 64 -9.20 -21.85 3.13
C GLY A 64 -10.39 -20.90 2.95
N GLY A 65 -11.12 -20.63 4.03
CA GLY A 65 -12.20 -19.63 4.04
C GLY A 65 -11.69 -18.25 3.67
N TRP A 66 -10.57 -17.80 4.26
CA TRP A 66 -9.95 -16.54 3.89
C TRP A 66 -9.42 -16.55 2.44
N ALA A 67 -8.88 -17.65 1.94
CA ALA A 67 -8.42 -17.74 0.56
C ALA A 67 -9.55 -17.56 -0.47
N VAL A 68 -10.77 -18.00 -0.12
CA VAL A 68 -11.96 -17.89 -0.98
C VAL A 68 -12.67 -16.55 -0.81
N PHE A 69 -12.88 -16.11 0.44
CA PHE A 69 -13.69 -14.92 0.77
C PHE A 69 -12.87 -13.66 1.02
N GLY A 70 -11.55 -13.79 1.17
CA GLY A 70 -10.65 -12.66 1.33
C GLY A 70 -10.62 -11.80 0.07
N ALA A 71 -10.41 -10.51 0.29
CA ALA A 71 -10.15 -9.53 -0.75
C ALA A 71 -8.79 -8.89 -0.45
N LEU A 72 -7.85 -9.03 -1.39
CA LEU A 72 -6.61 -8.26 -1.37
C LEU A 72 -6.80 -7.01 -2.22
N PRO A 73 -6.41 -5.82 -1.72
CA PRO A 73 -6.32 -4.63 -2.54
C PRO A 73 -5.41 -4.92 -3.73
N HIS A 74 -5.93 -4.73 -4.94
CA HIS A 74 -5.13 -4.81 -6.14
C HIS A 74 -4.83 -3.39 -6.59
N THR A 75 -3.62 -2.93 -6.30
CA THR A 75 -3.17 -1.59 -6.68
C THR A 75 -2.05 -1.67 -7.70
N LEU A 76 -1.96 -0.62 -8.51
CA LEU A 76 -0.87 -0.41 -9.46
C LEU A 76 -0.11 0.85 -9.05
N ALA A 77 1.15 0.67 -8.65
CA ALA A 77 2.02 1.78 -8.28
C ALA A 77 2.58 2.44 -9.55
N LEU A 78 2.33 3.74 -9.73
CA LEU A 78 2.79 4.49 -10.89
C LEU A 78 3.45 5.80 -10.47
N PRO A 79 4.49 6.24 -11.21
CA PRO A 79 5.03 7.57 -11.06
C PRO A 79 3.99 8.62 -11.41
N ALA A 80 3.99 9.72 -10.68
CA ALA A 80 3.09 10.83 -10.89
C ALA A 80 3.71 12.17 -10.45
N VAL A 81 3.11 13.25 -10.92
CA VAL A 81 3.37 14.61 -10.47
C VAL A 81 2.06 15.24 -10.05
N LEU A 82 2.01 15.72 -8.82
CA LEU A 82 0.94 16.58 -8.33
C LEU A 82 1.27 18.02 -8.72
N ALA A 83 0.37 18.71 -9.43
CA ALA A 83 0.52 20.12 -9.82
C ALA A 83 -0.87 20.75 -10.10
N HIS A 84 -0.91 22.06 -10.33
CA HIS A 84 -2.14 22.76 -10.70
C HIS A 84 -2.33 22.73 -12.23
N GLY A 85 -3.48 22.22 -12.68
CA GLY A 85 -3.82 22.11 -14.09
C GLY A 85 -3.04 21.05 -14.87
N ALA A 86 -3.33 20.92 -16.17
CA ALA A 86 -2.80 19.84 -17.00
C ALA A 86 -1.32 20.01 -17.40
N ALA A 87 -0.84 21.26 -17.44
CA ALA A 87 0.54 21.60 -17.81
C ALA A 87 0.92 22.95 -17.18
N PRO A 88 2.23 23.20 -16.92
CA PRO A 88 2.70 24.50 -16.48
C PRO A 88 2.39 25.60 -17.50
N GLU A 89 2.08 26.79 -17.01
CA GLU A 89 1.94 27.99 -17.83
C GLU A 89 3.33 28.56 -18.15
N THR A 90 3.66 28.70 -19.43
CA THR A 90 4.94 29.28 -19.84
C THR A 90 4.85 30.80 -19.96
N VAL A 91 5.69 31.52 -19.23
CA VAL A 91 5.97 32.94 -19.44
C VAL A 91 6.88 33.09 -20.65
N ARG A 92 6.47 33.92 -21.60
CA ARG A 92 7.19 34.14 -22.86
C ARG A 92 7.76 35.55 -22.92
N ALA A 93 8.84 35.71 -23.69
CA ALA A 93 9.39 37.01 -24.01
C ALA A 93 8.51 37.70 -25.07
N ASP A 94 8.00 38.90 -24.78
CA ASP A 94 7.15 39.63 -25.74
C ASP A 94 7.95 40.16 -26.94
N GLN A 95 9.25 40.41 -26.75
CA GLN A 95 10.15 40.94 -27.77
C GLN A 95 11.47 40.17 -27.80
N ALA A 96 12.20 40.31 -28.90
CA ALA A 96 13.53 39.74 -29.03
C ALA A 96 14.53 40.45 -28.10
N GLY A 97 15.43 39.70 -27.48
CA GLY A 97 16.45 40.27 -26.61
C GLY A 97 17.36 39.24 -25.96
N ALA A 98 18.51 39.68 -25.45
CA ALA A 98 19.40 38.86 -24.66
C ALA A 98 18.90 38.79 -23.21
N LEU A 99 18.71 37.59 -22.68
CA LEU A 99 18.34 37.40 -21.27
C LEU A 99 19.50 37.85 -20.38
N LEU A 100 19.32 38.86 -19.53
CA LEU A 100 20.35 39.36 -18.63
C LEU A 100 20.40 38.56 -17.33
N ALA A 101 19.25 38.44 -16.67
CA ALA A 101 19.12 37.79 -15.38
C ALA A 101 17.67 37.40 -15.09
N TYR A 102 17.50 36.39 -14.22
CA TYR A 102 16.23 36.11 -13.57
C TYR A 102 16.11 36.91 -12.28
N GLN A 103 14.90 37.36 -11.99
CA GLN A 103 14.53 37.99 -10.71
C GLN A 103 13.87 37.01 -9.75
N VAL A 104 13.69 35.76 -10.18
CA VAL A 104 13.05 34.68 -9.44
C VAL A 104 13.85 33.39 -9.59
N GLY A 105 13.77 32.51 -8.61
CA GLY A 105 14.37 31.18 -8.66
C GLY A 105 13.31 30.09 -8.80
N THR A 106 13.74 28.89 -9.17
CA THR A 106 12.92 27.68 -9.08
C THR A 106 12.34 27.51 -7.67
N GLY A 107 11.04 27.22 -7.58
CA GLY A 107 10.29 27.09 -6.31
C GLY A 107 9.80 28.42 -5.72
N ALA A 108 10.16 29.56 -6.30
CA ALA A 108 9.69 30.85 -5.80
C ALA A 108 8.20 31.07 -6.09
N LEU A 109 7.48 31.66 -5.14
CA LEU A 109 6.11 32.13 -5.37
C LEU A 109 6.15 33.46 -6.12
N VAL A 110 5.32 33.58 -7.16
CA VAL A 110 5.16 34.79 -7.95
C VAL A 110 3.72 35.24 -7.96
N THR A 111 3.53 36.55 -8.01
CA THR A 111 2.23 37.20 -8.20
C THR A 111 2.06 37.64 -9.65
N GLN A 112 0.82 37.80 -10.09
CA GLN A 112 0.54 38.33 -11.42
C GLN A 112 1.19 39.72 -11.60
N GLY A 113 1.88 39.93 -12.71
CA GLY A 113 2.58 41.18 -13.04
C GLY A 113 3.97 41.32 -12.40
N GLN A 114 4.36 40.40 -11.52
CA GLN A 114 5.70 40.40 -10.91
C GLN A 114 6.77 40.21 -11.97
N VAL A 115 7.87 40.95 -11.86
CA VAL A 115 9.02 40.81 -12.76
C VAL A 115 9.70 39.47 -12.49
N VAL A 116 9.87 38.66 -13.55
CA VAL A 116 10.51 37.35 -13.47
C VAL A 116 11.88 37.33 -14.14
N ALA A 117 12.10 38.18 -15.15
CA ALA A 117 13.37 38.25 -15.88
C ALA A 117 13.61 39.65 -16.46
N LEU A 118 14.88 39.96 -16.70
CA LEU A 118 15.35 41.15 -17.39
C LEU A 118 15.98 40.75 -18.72
N LEU A 119 15.61 41.42 -19.80
CA LEU A 119 16.15 41.24 -21.14
C LEU A 119 16.80 42.54 -21.61
N ARG A 120 17.76 42.45 -22.52
CA ARG A 120 18.32 43.58 -23.26
C ARG A 120 17.95 43.45 -24.73
N THR A 121 17.25 44.44 -25.27
CA THR A 121 16.87 44.46 -26.68
C THR A 121 18.10 44.70 -27.57
N PRO A 122 18.03 44.42 -28.88
CA PRO A 122 19.10 44.76 -29.82
C PRO A 122 19.43 46.27 -29.87
N ALA A 123 18.48 47.12 -29.50
CA ALA A 123 18.67 48.57 -29.40
C ALA A 123 19.42 48.99 -28.12
N GLY A 124 19.71 48.05 -27.20
CA GLY A 124 20.38 48.31 -25.93
C GLY A 124 19.45 48.66 -24.77
N GLU A 125 18.13 48.67 -24.99
CA GLU A 125 17.14 48.97 -23.95
C GLU A 125 16.90 47.76 -23.04
N GLU A 126 16.62 47.99 -21.76
CA GLU A 126 16.25 46.93 -20.82
C GLU A 126 14.73 46.73 -20.80
N LEU A 127 14.32 45.49 -21.06
CA LEU A 127 12.94 45.06 -21.06
C LEU A 127 12.68 44.11 -19.90
N VAL A 128 11.58 44.32 -19.19
CA VAL A 128 11.14 43.43 -18.10
C VAL A 128 10.16 42.40 -18.62
N VAL A 129 10.36 41.12 -18.29
CA VAL A 129 9.36 40.07 -18.51
C VAL A 129 8.61 39.83 -17.20
N ARG A 130 7.29 39.81 -17.29
CA ARG A 130 6.37 39.74 -16.13
C ARG A 130 5.56 38.45 -16.14
N ALA A 131 5.23 37.96 -14.96
CA ALA A 131 4.37 36.78 -14.81
C ALA A 131 2.93 37.11 -15.24
N PRO A 132 2.29 36.32 -16.14
CA PRO A 132 0.90 36.53 -16.57
C PRO A 132 -0.11 36.16 -15.48
N SER A 133 0.28 35.27 -14.56
CA SER A 133 -0.54 34.72 -13.49
C SER A 133 0.29 34.54 -12.22
N GLY A 134 -0.38 34.49 -11.06
CA GLY A 134 0.26 34.09 -9.81
C GLY A 134 0.43 32.57 -9.70
N GLY A 135 1.53 32.11 -9.13
CA GLY A 135 1.87 30.70 -9.06
C GLY A 135 3.23 30.42 -8.47
N THR A 136 3.71 29.19 -8.63
CA THR A 136 5.06 28.78 -8.22
C THR A 136 5.93 28.65 -9.46
N VAL A 137 7.13 29.24 -9.43
CA VAL A 137 8.12 29.06 -10.49
C VAL A 137 8.55 27.61 -10.53
N THR A 138 8.26 26.98 -11.65
CA THR A 138 8.70 25.63 -11.94
C THR A 138 10.08 25.73 -12.57
N ALA A 139 10.19 25.88 -13.88
CA ALA A 139 11.50 25.88 -14.53
C ALA A 139 11.95 27.28 -14.99
N LEU A 140 13.26 27.47 -15.04
CA LEU A 140 13.91 28.57 -15.79
C LEU A 140 14.34 27.99 -17.14
N LEU A 141 13.70 28.42 -18.23
CA LEU A 141 13.74 27.74 -19.53
C LEU A 141 14.82 28.28 -20.47
N ALA A 142 15.42 29.41 -20.13
CA ALA A 142 16.50 30.05 -20.88
C ALA A 142 17.72 30.30 -20.00
N THR A 143 18.91 30.31 -20.60
CA THR A 143 20.16 30.62 -19.88
C THR A 143 20.45 32.12 -19.95
N PRO A 144 20.82 32.79 -18.84
CA PRO A 144 21.34 34.15 -18.90
C PRO A 144 22.48 34.26 -19.93
N GLY A 145 22.45 35.31 -20.75
CA GLY A 145 23.32 35.53 -21.90
C GLY A 145 22.77 35.00 -23.23
N SER A 146 21.74 34.14 -23.21
CA SER A 146 21.12 33.65 -24.45
C SER A 146 20.25 34.72 -25.14
N THR A 147 20.25 34.71 -26.48
CA THR A 147 19.35 35.55 -27.28
C THR A 147 18.01 34.84 -27.46
N LEU A 148 16.95 35.52 -27.07
CA LEU A 148 15.57 35.05 -27.16
C LEU A 148 14.88 35.69 -28.36
N ALA A 149 14.13 34.88 -29.11
CA ALA A 149 13.19 35.36 -30.11
C ALA A 149 11.89 35.84 -29.43
N PRO A 150 11.07 36.67 -30.09
CA PRO A 150 9.73 36.97 -29.61
C PRO A 150 8.93 35.67 -29.46
N GLY A 151 8.19 35.53 -28.36
CA GLY A 151 7.44 34.32 -28.01
C GLY A 151 8.29 33.20 -27.41
N ALA A 152 9.61 33.34 -27.29
CA ALA A 152 10.45 32.33 -26.66
C ALA A 152 10.07 32.15 -25.18
N ALA A 153 10.03 30.91 -24.71
CA ALA A 153 9.69 30.59 -23.32
C ALA A 153 10.85 30.94 -22.39
N VAL A 154 10.55 31.59 -21.27
CA VAL A 154 11.54 32.13 -20.31
C VAL A 154 11.41 31.43 -18.97
N VAL A 155 10.20 31.33 -18.45
CA VAL A 155 9.90 30.69 -17.15
C VAL A 155 8.67 29.80 -17.32
N ALA A 156 8.62 28.66 -16.63
CA ALA A 156 7.40 27.88 -16.46
C ALA A 156 6.81 28.11 -15.06
N LEU A 157 5.48 28.19 -14.95
CA LEU A 157 4.74 28.48 -13.72
C LEU A 157 3.70 27.39 -13.45
N ASP A 158 3.62 26.96 -12.20
CA ASP A 158 2.51 26.17 -11.66
C ASP A 158 1.46 27.13 -11.11
N VAL A 159 0.32 27.24 -11.78
CA VAL A 159 -0.62 28.34 -11.56
C VAL A 159 -1.62 27.99 -10.45
N ALA A 160 -1.50 28.67 -9.31
CA ALA A 160 -2.27 28.36 -8.11
C ALA A 160 -3.80 28.51 -8.24
N ARG A 161 -4.30 29.19 -9.28
CA ARG A 161 -5.74 29.34 -9.54
C ARG A 161 -6.36 28.13 -10.25
N LEU A 162 -5.53 27.28 -10.85
CA LEU A 162 -6.00 26.08 -11.55
C LEU A 162 -6.32 24.98 -10.54
N PRO A 163 -7.21 24.03 -10.84
CA PRO A 163 -7.49 22.92 -9.94
C PRO A 163 -6.26 22.04 -9.75
N GLU A 164 -6.10 21.49 -8.55
CA GLU A 164 -5.08 20.49 -8.26
C GLU A 164 -5.35 19.21 -9.03
N THR A 165 -4.32 18.74 -9.72
CA THR A 165 -4.38 17.54 -10.54
C THR A 165 -3.15 16.69 -10.32
N VAL A 166 -3.34 15.38 -10.40
CA VAL A 166 -2.27 14.40 -10.36
C VAL A 166 -2.11 13.86 -11.77
N ARG A 167 -0.96 14.17 -12.38
CA ARG A 167 -0.57 13.61 -13.67
C ARG A 167 0.17 12.31 -13.43
N ILE A 168 -0.41 11.22 -13.90
CA ILE A 168 0.06 9.84 -13.71
C ILE A 168 0.74 9.38 -14.99
N PHE A 169 1.86 8.68 -14.86
CA PHE A 169 2.63 8.20 -16.00
C PHE A 169 2.68 6.67 -16.02
N ALA A 170 2.32 6.09 -17.16
CA ALA A 170 2.51 4.68 -17.45
C ALA A 170 3.57 4.52 -18.54
N THR A 171 4.49 3.59 -18.34
CA THR A 171 5.61 3.30 -19.26
C THR A 171 5.38 2.04 -20.08
N SER A 172 4.27 1.34 -19.83
CA SER A 172 3.84 0.16 -20.57
C SER A 172 2.39 0.31 -21.03
N LEU A 173 2.07 -0.26 -22.20
CA LEU A 173 0.70 -0.26 -22.73
C LEU A 173 -0.26 -1.01 -21.79
N LYS A 174 0.23 -2.03 -21.08
CA LYS A 174 -0.54 -2.81 -20.11
C LYS A 174 -1.00 -1.92 -18.95
N ASP A 175 -0.10 -1.13 -18.39
CA ASP A 175 -0.40 -0.22 -17.28
C ASP A 175 -1.26 0.95 -17.75
N ALA A 176 -0.98 1.49 -18.94
CA ALA A 176 -1.82 2.51 -19.56
C ALA A 176 -3.27 2.05 -19.74
N GLY A 177 -3.48 0.78 -20.13
CA GLY A 177 -4.81 0.19 -20.24
C GLY A 177 -5.59 0.09 -18.92
N GLN A 178 -4.91 0.24 -17.77
CA GLN A 178 -5.57 0.28 -16.46
C GLN A 178 -6.03 1.71 -16.07
N LEU A 179 -5.51 2.75 -16.73
CA LEU A 179 -5.82 4.15 -16.46
C LEU A 179 -7.15 4.57 -17.08
N THR A 180 -8.23 4.05 -16.51
CA THR A 180 -9.60 4.26 -16.99
C THR A 180 -10.28 5.44 -16.29
N LEU A 181 -11.18 6.12 -16.98
CA LEU A 181 -11.97 7.22 -16.39
C LEU A 181 -12.79 6.73 -15.18
N GLY A 182 -12.91 7.57 -14.15
CA GLY A 182 -13.64 7.26 -12.93
C GLY A 182 -12.88 6.37 -11.93
N ARG A 183 -11.69 5.87 -12.30
CA ARG A 183 -10.85 5.06 -11.43
C ARG A 183 -10.32 5.85 -10.24
N THR A 184 -10.33 5.25 -9.06
CA THR A 184 -9.75 5.85 -7.85
C THR A 184 -8.23 5.72 -7.85
N VAL A 185 -7.57 6.77 -7.40
CA VAL A 185 -6.12 6.88 -7.27
C VAL A 185 -5.82 7.34 -5.85
N LEU A 186 -5.00 6.58 -5.15
CA LEU A 186 -4.52 6.90 -3.83
C LEU A 186 -3.23 7.71 -3.94
N VAL A 187 -3.28 8.95 -3.47
CA VAL A 187 -2.22 9.95 -3.62
C VAL A 187 -1.59 10.19 -2.25
N PRO A 188 -0.34 9.78 -2.01
CA PRO A 188 0.37 10.13 -0.79
C PRO A 188 0.79 11.60 -0.84
N VAL A 189 0.14 12.42 -0.03
CA VAL A 189 0.37 13.86 0.06
C VAL A 189 1.12 14.19 1.37
N PRO A 190 2.34 14.76 1.31
CA PRO A 190 3.08 15.15 2.50
C PRO A 190 2.27 16.08 3.41
N GLY A 191 2.18 15.73 4.69
CA GLY A 191 1.43 16.51 5.70
C GLY A 191 -0.08 16.23 5.74
N LEU A 192 -0.66 15.62 4.70
CA LEU A 192 -2.10 15.33 4.61
C LEU A 192 -2.44 13.84 4.59
N GLY A 193 -1.44 12.97 4.43
CA GLY A 193 -1.63 11.53 4.36
C GLY A 193 -2.05 11.07 2.97
N THR A 194 -2.88 10.03 2.89
CA THR A 194 -3.36 9.53 1.58
C THR A 194 -4.67 10.20 1.22
N VAL A 195 -4.70 10.85 0.06
CA VAL A 195 -5.89 11.51 -0.49
C VAL A 195 -6.41 10.68 -1.66
N GLU A 196 -7.72 10.52 -1.75
CA GLU A 196 -8.36 9.89 -2.91
C GLU A 196 -8.52 10.93 -4.04
N ALA A 197 -8.05 10.57 -5.23
CA ALA A 197 -8.26 11.30 -6.46
C ALA A 197 -8.98 10.41 -7.47
N THR A 198 -9.64 11.01 -8.46
CA THR A 198 -10.35 10.26 -9.50
C THR A 198 -9.80 10.58 -10.87
N ILE A 199 -9.52 9.57 -11.69
CA ILE A 199 -9.08 9.77 -13.08
C ILE A 199 -10.20 10.44 -13.88
N THR A 200 -9.90 11.61 -14.43
CA THR A 200 -10.83 12.44 -15.21
C THR A 200 -10.47 12.52 -16.69
N ALA A 201 -9.22 12.22 -17.05
CA ALA A 201 -8.77 12.16 -18.44
C ALA A 201 -7.61 11.17 -18.57
N ALA A 202 -7.46 10.59 -19.76
CA ALA A 202 -6.29 9.80 -20.16
C ALA A 202 -5.99 10.11 -21.63
N ASP A 203 -4.72 10.30 -21.95
CA ASP A 203 -4.28 10.60 -23.31
C ASP A 203 -4.33 9.34 -24.15
N ALA A 204 -4.89 9.46 -25.36
CA ALA A 204 -5.06 8.33 -26.27
C ALA A 204 -3.73 7.84 -26.86
N LEU A 205 -2.73 8.72 -26.97
CA LEU A 205 -1.43 8.44 -27.56
C LEU A 205 -0.33 8.69 -26.54
N PRO A 206 0.75 7.89 -26.56
CA PRO A 206 1.90 8.16 -25.73
C PRO A 206 2.63 9.41 -26.23
N VAL A 207 3.24 10.12 -25.29
CA VAL A 207 4.24 11.15 -25.56
C VAL A 207 5.63 10.57 -25.38
N ARG A 208 6.67 11.24 -25.90
CA ARG A 208 8.05 10.83 -25.67
C ARG A 208 8.51 11.30 -24.29
N ALA A 209 9.28 10.48 -23.59
CA ALA A 209 9.78 10.87 -22.27
C ALA A 209 10.66 12.14 -22.32
N ASP A 210 11.49 12.30 -23.34
CA ASP A 210 12.28 13.53 -23.55
C ASP A 210 11.45 14.78 -23.86
N SER A 211 10.18 14.63 -24.24
CA SER A 211 9.24 15.77 -24.35
C SER A 211 8.58 16.13 -23.02
N LEU A 212 8.63 15.22 -22.04
CA LEU A 212 8.22 15.46 -20.67
C LEU A 212 9.32 16.17 -19.88
N ASP A 213 10.59 15.90 -20.23
CA ASP A 213 11.77 16.58 -19.70
C ASP A 213 11.72 18.07 -20.11
N GLY A 214 11.42 18.95 -19.14
CA GLY A 214 11.19 20.38 -19.37
C GLY A 214 9.73 20.81 -19.21
N THR A 215 8.78 19.86 -19.23
CA THR A 215 7.42 20.08 -18.70
C THR A 215 7.40 19.92 -17.18
N PHE A 216 8.32 19.13 -16.61
CA PHE A 216 8.42 18.90 -15.18
C PHE A 216 9.68 19.52 -14.60
N THR A 217 9.53 20.22 -13.49
CA THR A 217 10.64 20.81 -12.72
C THR A 217 11.42 19.82 -11.91
N VAL A 218 10.75 18.73 -11.53
CA VAL A 218 11.24 17.78 -10.55
C VAL A 218 11.44 16.46 -11.28
N PRO A 219 12.61 15.82 -11.10
CA PRO A 219 12.81 14.47 -11.63
C PRO A 219 11.66 13.59 -11.17
N VAL A 220 10.97 12.95 -12.11
CA VAL A 220 9.92 11.99 -11.79
C VAL A 220 10.57 10.61 -11.75
N PRO A 221 10.79 10.02 -10.56
CA PRO A 221 11.46 8.74 -10.47
C PRO A 221 10.68 7.68 -11.23
N GLY A 222 11.37 6.85 -12.03
CA GLY A 222 10.73 5.76 -12.78
C GLY A 222 10.24 6.12 -14.18
N LEU A 223 10.38 7.38 -14.63
CA LEU A 223 10.26 7.69 -16.05
C LEU A 223 11.50 7.19 -16.83
N PRO A 224 11.32 6.63 -18.03
CA PRO A 224 12.42 6.27 -18.91
C PRO A 224 13.07 7.55 -19.47
N ALA A 225 14.32 7.45 -19.92
CA ALA A 225 15.00 8.56 -20.61
C ALA A 225 14.80 8.49 -22.14
N GLY A 226 14.98 9.62 -22.82
CA GLY A 226 15.00 9.70 -24.28
C GLY A 226 13.64 9.53 -24.94
N ALA A 227 13.58 8.90 -26.11
CA ALA A 227 12.38 8.85 -26.94
C ALA A 227 11.34 7.78 -26.53
N ALA A 228 11.49 7.16 -25.35
CA ALA A 228 10.61 6.09 -24.91
C ALA A 228 9.15 6.60 -24.75
N PRO A 229 8.14 5.79 -25.13
CA PRO A 229 6.74 6.19 -25.02
C PRO A 229 6.27 6.20 -23.57
N VAL A 230 5.53 7.24 -23.19
CA VAL A 230 4.91 7.43 -21.88
C VAL A 230 3.45 7.82 -22.08
N TRP A 231 2.54 7.06 -21.49
CA TRP A 231 1.11 7.38 -21.47
C TRP A 231 0.80 8.21 -20.23
N THR A 232 -0.07 9.20 -20.39
CA THR A 232 -0.43 10.14 -19.34
C THR A 232 -1.91 10.07 -19.01
N ALA A 233 -2.22 10.10 -17.71
CA ALA A 233 -3.58 10.26 -17.22
C ALA A 233 -3.63 11.35 -16.16
N TYR A 234 -4.82 11.92 -15.95
CA TYR A 234 -5.03 13.05 -15.06
C TYR A 234 -6.11 12.70 -14.06
N ALA A 235 -5.74 12.67 -12.78
CA ALA A 235 -6.67 12.51 -11.67
C ALA A 235 -6.91 13.84 -10.97
N ARG A 236 -8.16 14.11 -10.59
CA ARG A 236 -8.53 15.32 -9.85
C ARG A 236 -8.56 15.02 -8.36
N ILE A 237 -7.94 15.90 -7.57
CA ILE A 237 -8.05 15.90 -6.11
C ILE A 237 -9.30 16.70 -5.69
N PRO A 238 -10.11 16.21 -4.74
CA PRO A 238 -11.21 16.98 -4.17
C PRO A 238 -10.71 18.26 -3.49
N ALA A 239 -11.37 19.40 -3.72
CA ALA A 239 -10.96 20.71 -3.19
C ALA A 239 -10.86 20.77 -1.65
N ALA A 240 -11.44 19.81 -0.93
CA ALA A 240 -11.36 19.69 0.53
C ALA A 240 -10.00 19.20 1.04
N ALA A 241 -9.09 18.74 0.17
CA ALA A 241 -7.81 18.15 0.55
C ALA A 241 -6.78 19.18 1.09
N GLY A 242 -7.06 20.48 0.99
CA GLY A 242 -6.13 21.55 1.39
C GLY A 242 -5.33 22.09 0.20
N GLN A 243 -4.60 23.19 0.41
CA GLN A 243 -3.89 23.89 -0.65
C GLN A 243 -2.44 23.38 -0.75
N LEU A 244 -2.12 22.73 -1.86
CA LEU A 244 -0.84 22.07 -2.10
C LEU A 244 0.19 23.05 -2.66
N ARG A 245 1.45 22.85 -2.28
CA ARG A 245 2.55 23.74 -2.67
C ARG A 245 3.37 23.14 -3.80
N GLY A 246 3.15 23.68 -5.00
CA GLY A 246 3.98 23.47 -6.18
C GLY A 246 3.95 22.05 -6.74
N PRO A 247 4.69 21.80 -7.83
CA PRO A 247 4.79 20.48 -8.40
C PRO A 247 5.56 19.54 -7.48
N LEU A 248 4.94 18.40 -7.13
CA LEU A 248 5.54 17.39 -6.26
C LEU A 248 5.60 16.04 -6.98
N PRO A 249 6.78 15.45 -7.19
CA PRO A 249 6.90 14.09 -7.69
C PRO A 249 6.48 13.12 -6.59
N LEU A 250 5.71 12.12 -6.96
CA LEU A 250 5.22 11.11 -6.04
C LEU A 250 4.93 9.80 -6.76
N THR A 251 4.76 8.73 -5.99
CA THR A 251 4.27 7.45 -6.50
C THR A 251 2.84 7.28 -6.03
N VAL A 252 1.89 7.20 -6.96
CA VAL A 252 0.48 6.93 -6.64
C VAL A 252 0.17 5.45 -6.72
N SER A 253 -0.91 5.05 -6.05
CA SER A 253 -1.50 3.71 -6.23
C SER A 253 -2.85 3.83 -6.91
N VAL A 254 -2.96 3.33 -8.14
CA VAL A 254 -4.25 3.23 -8.84
C VAL A 254 -5.00 2.01 -8.31
N ASP A 255 -6.22 2.21 -7.83
CA ASP A 255 -7.05 1.13 -7.30
C ASP A 255 -7.70 0.32 -8.43
N LEU A 256 -7.19 -0.87 -8.68
CA LEU A 256 -7.71 -1.79 -9.69
C LEU A 256 -8.83 -2.69 -9.13
N GLY A 257 -9.30 -2.44 -7.90
CA GLY A 257 -10.34 -3.17 -7.20
C GLY A 257 -9.78 -4.28 -6.30
N ALA A 258 -10.63 -5.26 -5.98
CA ALA A 258 -10.26 -6.40 -5.16
C ALA A 258 -9.83 -7.60 -6.02
N ARG A 259 -8.77 -8.30 -5.62
CA ARG A 259 -8.45 -9.64 -6.09
C ARG A 259 -8.60 -10.65 -4.97
N HIS A 260 -9.04 -11.85 -5.31
CA HIS A 260 -9.06 -12.94 -4.34
C HIS A 260 -7.64 -13.50 -4.12
N PRO A 261 -7.29 -13.94 -2.90
CA PRO A 261 -5.97 -14.51 -2.59
C PRO A 261 -5.53 -15.61 -3.56
N TYR A 262 -6.44 -16.49 -3.98
CA TYR A 262 -6.11 -17.56 -4.92
C TYR A 262 -5.66 -17.03 -6.29
N GLN A 263 -6.17 -15.87 -6.74
CA GLN A 263 -5.77 -15.25 -8.01
C GLN A 263 -4.33 -14.72 -7.96
N ALA A 264 -3.85 -14.33 -6.77
CA ALA A 264 -2.48 -13.89 -6.57
C ALA A 264 -1.49 -15.08 -6.64
N VAL A 265 -1.91 -16.26 -6.18
CA VAL A 265 -1.07 -17.47 -6.16
C VAL A 265 -1.06 -18.19 -7.50
N PHE A 266 -2.22 -18.30 -8.17
CA PHE A 266 -2.37 -19.14 -9.37
C PHE A 266 -2.38 -18.35 -10.70
N GLY A 267 -2.17 -17.03 -10.68
CA GLY A 267 -1.94 -16.19 -11.86
C GLY A 267 -3.08 -16.12 -12.89
N SER A 268 -4.21 -16.78 -12.64
CA SER A 268 -5.30 -16.96 -13.60
C SER A 268 -6.55 -16.22 -13.09
N GLY A 269 -6.80 -15.05 -13.67
CA GLY A 269 -8.01 -14.26 -13.38
C GLY A 269 -8.44 -13.34 -14.52
N ALA A 270 -7.85 -13.43 -15.70
CA ALA A 270 -8.32 -12.74 -16.90
C ALA A 270 -8.93 -13.79 -17.84
N GLY A 271 -10.23 -14.03 -17.71
CA GLY A 271 -10.94 -14.96 -18.58
C GLY A 271 -12.24 -15.49 -18.00
N ARG A 272 -13.19 -14.60 -17.72
CA ARG A 272 -14.62 -14.85 -17.91
C ARG A 272 -15.30 -13.55 -18.29
#